data_AF-A0A1C6K578-F1
#
_entry.id   AF-A0A1C6K578-F1
#
_cell.length_a   1.000
_cell.length_b   1.000
_cell.length_c   1.000
_cell.angle_alpha   90.00
_cell.angle_beta   90.00
_cell.angle_gamma   90.00
#
_symmetry.space_group_name_H-M   'P 1'
#
loop_
_entity.id
_entity.type
_entity.pdbx_description
1 polymer ?
#
loop_
_entity_poly.entity_id
_entity_poly.type
_entity_poly.pdbx_seq_one_letter_code
_entity_poly.pdbx_strand_id
1 'polypeptide(L)'
;MGNTIYKNIKEYKNGNKEIFREIINVFNPLINKLSKSVSGEDTRQDLLVHLLEIINKLPEENRFEDDKIIFSYISKALKYEYIKLSKKNDKIKNREVELNLEIEIGYEEFDSEVEVLNLFEVLTEKEEYIMKLIYINYLSISEVADYMGVSRQVINQAKNRAISKLKKIYLT
;
A
#
# COMPACT_ATOMS: atom_id res chain seq x y z
N MET A 1 12.55 1.17 -28.75
CA MET A 1 11.28 1.58 -28.11
C MET A 1 11.35 1.09 -26.67
N GLY A 2 11.47 1.99 -25.69
CA GLY A 2 11.63 1.59 -24.29
C GLY A 2 10.36 0.93 -23.77
N ASN A 3 10.47 -0.28 -23.21
CA ASN A 3 9.35 -0.91 -22.51
C ASN A 3 9.11 -0.17 -21.19
N THR A 4 7.91 0.39 -21.04
CA THR A 4 7.47 1.09 -19.83
C THR A 4 6.86 0.10 -18.84
N ILE A 5 6.91 0.42 -17.54
CA ILE A 5 6.31 -0.39 -16.47
C ILE A 5 4.81 -0.54 -16.73
N TYR A 6 4.13 0.55 -17.10
CA TYR A 6 2.72 0.54 -17.47
C TYR A 6 2.42 -0.45 -18.61
N LYS A 7 3.20 -0.40 -19.70
CA LYS A 7 3.00 -1.27 -20.85
C LYS A 7 3.16 -2.74 -20.47
N ASN A 8 4.20 -3.07 -19.69
CA ASN A 8 4.45 -4.44 -19.24
C ASN A 8 3.29 -4.95 -18.36
N ILE A 9 2.76 -4.12 -17.46
CA ILE A 9 1.61 -4.48 -16.63
C ILE A 9 0.37 -4.73 -17.49
N LYS A 10 0.12 -3.89 -18.50
CA LYS A 10 -1.01 -4.04 -19.42
C LYS A 10 -0.92 -5.34 -20.23
N GLU A 11 0.25 -5.65 -20.79
CA GLU A 11 0.47 -6.91 -21.50
C GLU A 11 0.30 -8.12 -20.57
N TYR A 12 0.78 -8.04 -19.34
CA TYR A 12 0.64 -9.10 -18.34
C TYR A 12 -0.82 -9.43 -18.03
N LYS A 13 -1.64 -8.38 -17.88
CA LYS A 13 -3.08 -8.50 -17.63
C LYS A 13 -3.83 -9.03 -18.85
N ASN A 14 -3.42 -8.64 -20.06
CA ASN A 14 -3.96 -9.14 -21.31
C ASN A 14 -3.56 -10.60 -21.65
N GLY A 15 -2.90 -11.30 -20.72
CA GLY A 15 -2.60 -12.73 -20.84
C GLY A 15 -1.16 -13.06 -21.19
N ASN A 16 -0.30 -12.08 -21.50
CA ASN A 16 1.12 -12.32 -21.74
C ASN A 16 1.87 -12.49 -20.41
N LYS A 17 1.75 -13.67 -19.78
CA LYS A 17 2.34 -13.93 -18.46
C LYS A 17 3.87 -13.88 -18.43
N GLU A 18 4.53 -14.12 -19.56
CA GLU A 18 5.99 -14.09 -19.68
C GLU A 18 6.58 -12.69 -19.42
N ILE A 19 5.82 -11.62 -19.71
CA ILE A 19 6.25 -10.23 -19.47
C ILE A 19 6.41 -9.90 -17.99
N PHE A 20 5.89 -10.75 -17.09
CA PHE A 20 6.08 -10.58 -15.64
C PHE A 20 7.55 -10.56 -15.26
N ARG A 21 8.42 -11.28 -15.99
CA ARG A 21 9.87 -11.22 -15.77
C ARG A 21 10.44 -9.83 -15.98
N GLU A 22 9.93 -9.08 -16.95
CA GLU A 22 10.36 -7.70 -17.19
C GLU A 22 9.92 -6.77 -16.06
N ILE A 23 8.73 -7.01 -15.48
CA ILE A 23 8.27 -6.27 -14.31
C ILE A 23 9.14 -6.59 -13.09
N ILE A 24 9.47 -7.88 -12.87
CA ILE A 24 10.39 -8.29 -11.80
C ILE A 24 11.74 -7.59 -11.96
N ASN A 25 12.31 -7.55 -13.17
CA ASN A 25 13.61 -6.93 -13.43
C ASN A 25 13.68 -5.46 -12.97
N VAL A 26 12.60 -4.70 -13.17
CA VAL A 26 12.49 -3.30 -12.72
C VAL A 26 12.57 -3.19 -11.19
N PHE A 27 11.89 -4.06 -10.45
CA PHE A 27 11.83 -4.01 -8.98
C PHE A 27 12.91 -4.85 -8.29
N ASN A 28 13.67 -5.65 -9.04
CA ASN A 28 14.65 -6.58 -8.50
C ASN A 28 15.71 -5.91 -7.59
N PRO A 29 16.24 -4.71 -7.90
CA PRO A 29 17.16 -4.02 -7.00
C PRO A 29 16.56 -3.72 -5.63
N LEU A 30 15.28 -3.33 -5.59
CA LEU A 30 14.56 -3.06 -4.35
C LEU A 30 14.26 -4.36 -3.60
N ILE A 31 13.73 -5.38 -4.29
CA ILE A 31 13.42 -6.69 -3.70
C ILE A 31 14.68 -7.29 -3.08
N ASN A 32 15.81 -7.28 -3.79
CA ASN A 32 17.09 -7.78 -3.29
C ASN A 32 17.58 -7.00 -2.06
N LYS A 33 17.34 -5.68 -2.02
CA LYS A 33 17.69 -4.87 -0.85
C LYS A 33 16.84 -5.26 0.37
N LEU A 34 15.53 -5.39 0.18
CA LEU A 34 14.60 -5.71 1.26
C LEU A 34 14.78 -7.15 1.76
N SER A 35 14.96 -8.11 0.85
CA SER A 35 15.12 -9.52 1.21
C SER A 35 16.41 -9.82 1.98
N LYS A 36 17.48 -9.03 1.77
CA LYS A 36 18.74 -9.18 2.53
C LYS A 36 18.64 -8.66 3.96
N SER A 37 17.73 -7.73 4.23
CA SER A 37 17.60 -7.09 5.53
C SER A 37 16.78 -7.92 6.53
N VAL A 38 15.98 -8.88 6.05
CA VAL A 38 15.24 -9.84 6.89
C VAL A 38 15.92 -11.20 6.77
N SER A 39 16.20 -11.85 7.89
CA SER A 39 16.88 -13.15 7.95
C SER A 39 16.00 -14.34 7.52
N GLY A 40 14.87 -14.09 6.87
CA GLY A 40 13.90 -15.12 6.50
C GLY A 40 14.27 -15.74 5.17
N GLU A 41 14.40 -17.07 5.15
CA GLU A 41 14.82 -17.86 3.99
C GLU A 41 13.94 -17.59 2.74
N ASP A 42 12.66 -17.30 2.96
CA ASP A 42 11.64 -17.09 1.92
C ASP A 42 11.24 -15.63 1.65
N THR A 43 11.90 -14.64 2.28
CA THR A 43 11.44 -13.23 2.19
C THR A 43 11.41 -12.71 0.75
N ARG A 44 12.34 -13.17 -0.10
CA ARG A 44 12.35 -12.78 -1.52
C ARG A 44 11.11 -13.33 -2.24
N GLN A 45 10.73 -14.57 -1.98
CA GLN A 45 9.57 -15.23 -2.57
C GLN A 45 8.29 -14.54 -2.12
N ASP A 46 8.17 -14.22 -0.82
CA ASP A 46 7.03 -13.47 -0.29
C ASP A 46 6.86 -12.11 -0.98
N LEU A 47 7.96 -11.37 -1.18
CA LEU A 47 7.93 -10.08 -1.87
C LEU A 47 7.55 -10.21 -3.36
N LEU A 48 7.92 -11.32 -4.02
CA LEU A 48 7.53 -11.60 -5.40
C LEU A 48 6.04 -11.97 -5.52
N VAL A 49 5.52 -12.74 -4.57
CA VAL A 49 4.09 -13.04 -4.48
C VAL A 49 3.31 -11.75 -4.25
N HIS A 50 3.77 -10.90 -3.33
CA HIS A 50 3.11 -9.62 -3.08
C HIS A 50 3.17 -8.67 -4.29
N LEU A 51 4.29 -8.65 -5.03
CA LEU A 51 4.38 -7.92 -6.30
C LEU A 51 3.30 -8.38 -7.30
N LEU A 52 3.11 -9.70 -7.43
CA LEU A 52 2.09 -10.29 -8.28
C LEU A 52 0.67 -9.88 -7.84
N GLU A 53 0.39 -9.91 -6.54
CA GLU A 53 -0.89 -9.48 -5.97
C GLU A 53 -1.19 -8.02 -6.29
N ILE A 54 -0.21 -7.13 -6.09
CA ILE A 54 -0.34 -5.70 -6.40
C ILE A 54 -0.71 -5.52 -7.87
N ILE A 55 0.03 -6.18 -8.77
CA ILE A 55 -0.17 -6.05 -10.22
C ILE A 55 -1.56 -6.54 -10.63
N ASN A 56 -2.04 -7.64 -10.06
CA ASN A 56 -3.39 -8.16 -10.34
C ASN A 56 -4.48 -7.26 -9.78
N LYS A 57 -4.25 -6.58 -8.65
CA LYS A 57 -5.22 -5.67 -8.00
C LYS A 57 -5.26 -4.26 -8.60
N LEU A 58 -4.25 -3.86 -9.38
CA LEU A 58 -4.30 -2.58 -10.09
C LEU A 58 -5.58 -2.53 -10.96
N PRO A 59 -6.22 -1.37 -11.17
CA PRO A 59 -7.33 -1.27 -12.12
C PRO A 59 -6.85 -1.46 -13.58
N GLU A 60 -7.72 -1.95 -14.46
CA GLU A 60 -7.43 -2.11 -15.90
C GLU A 60 -7.38 -0.76 -16.62
N GLU A 61 -8.36 0.10 -16.36
CA GLU A 61 -8.37 1.51 -16.72
C GLU A 61 -7.53 2.31 -15.72
N ASN A 62 -6.22 2.08 -15.77
CA ASN A 62 -5.31 2.82 -14.91
C ASN A 62 -5.18 4.26 -15.44
N ARG A 63 -5.52 5.27 -14.62
CA ARG A 63 -5.21 6.70 -14.90
C ARG A 63 -3.72 7.02 -14.83
N PHE A 64 -2.88 6.03 -14.55
CA PHE A 64 -1.45 6.17 -14.36
C PHE A 64 -0.72 5.64 -15.59
N GLU A 65 -0.56 6.48 -16.61
CA GLU A 65 0.37 6.25 -17.72
C GLU A 65 1.82 6.64 -17.35
N ASP A 66 2.02 7.22 -16.16
CA ASP A 66 3.34 7.64 -15.67
C ASP A 66 4.03 6.51 -14.87
N ASP A 67 5.08 5.96 -15.46
CA ASP A 67 5.95 4.95 -14.86
C ASP A 67 6.52 5.37 -13.51
N LYS A 68 6.75 6.67 -13.26
CA LYS A 68 7.26 7.14 -11.96
C LYS A 68 6.24 6.93 -10.86
N ILE A 69 4.96 7.18 -11.15
CA ILE A 69 3.87 7.01 -10.17
C ILE A 69 3.69 5.53 -9.87
N ILE A 70 3.64 4.68 -10.90
CA ILE A 70 3.53 3.22 -10.75
C ILE A 70 4.71 2.66 -9.96
N PHE A 71 5.93 3.06 -10.32
CA PHE A 71 7.15 2.62 -9.64
C PHE A 71 7.13 3.02 -8.16
N SER A 72 6.74 4.27 -7.86
CA SER A 72 6.65 4.78 -6.49
C SER A 72 5.62 3.98 -5.67
N TYR A 73 4.44 3.75 -6.23
CA TYR A 73 3.36 3.01 -5.58
C TYR A 73 3.79 1.58 -5.24
N ILE A 74 4.24 0.81 -6.24
CA ILE A 74 4.67 -0.58 -6.07
C ILE A 74 5.86 -0.66 -5.10
N SER A 75 6.83 0.25 -5.23
CA SER A 75 7.98 0.30 -4.31
C SER A 75 7.57 0.55 -2.87
N LYS A 76 6.53 1.35 -2.64
CA LYS A 76 6.03 1.65 -1.30
C LYS A 76 5.28 0.44 -0.72
N ALA A 77 4.44 -0.22 -1.51
CA ALA A 77 3.74 -1.44 -1.11
C ALA A 77 4.73 -2.56 -0.72
N LEU A 78 5.77 -2.79 -1.53
CA LEU A 78 6.84 -3.76 -1.23
C LEU A 78 7.58 -3.44 0.08
N LYS A 79 7.82 -2.17 0.38
CA LYS A 79 8.44 -1.77 1.66
C LYS A 79 7.52 -2.06 2.85
N TYR A 80 6.21 -1.88 2.72
CA TYR A 80 5.28 -2.20 3.80
C TYR A 80 5.20 -3.70 4.05
N GLU A 81 5.15 -4.51 2.99
CA GLU A 81 5.18 -5.96 3.13
C GLU A 81 6.47 -6.42 3.80
N TYR A 82 7.62 -5.86 3.41
CA TYR A 82 8.88 -6.07 4.13
C TYR A 82 8.78 -5.75 5.63
N ILE A 83 8.19 -4.61 6.02
CA ILE A 83 8.04 -4.24 7.45
C ILE A 83 7.16 -5.26 8.18
N LYS A 84 6.07 -5.72 7.54
CA LYS A 84 5.17 -6.74 8.08
C LYS A 84 5.90 -8.07 8.29
N LEU A 85 6.64 -8.53 7.28
CA LEU A 85 7.45 -9.76 7.34
C LEU A 85 8.55 -9.66 8.41
N SER A 86 9.24 -8.52 8.51
CA SER A 86 10.26 -8.29 9.54
C SER A 86 9.67 -8.42 10.94
N LYS A 87 8.56 -7.73 11.23
CA LYS A 87 7.88 -7.82 12.53
C LYS A 87 7.40 -9.23 12.85
N LYS A 88 6.90 -9.97 11.85
CA LYS A 88 6.49 -11.37 12.01
C LYS A 88 7.70 -12.25 12.37
N ASN A 89 8.83 -12.06 11.69
CA ASN A 89 10.05 -12.82 11.95
C ASN A 89 10.65 -12.47 13.32
N ASP A 90 10.59 -11.20 13.74
CA ASP A 90 11.00 -10.78 15.08
C ASP A 90 10.11 -11.42 16.16
N LYS A 91 8.79 -11.49 15.94
CA LYS A 91 7.87 -12.20 16.84
C LYS A 91 8.18 -13.70 16.93
N ILE A 92 8.52 -14.35 15.81
CA ILE A 92 8.89 -15.78 15.80
C ILE A 92 10.19 -15.99 16.57
N LYS A 93 11.25 -15.22 16.27
CA LYS A 93 12.53 -15.29 16.99
C LYS A 93 12.37 -15.02 18.49
N ASN A 94 11.54 -14.06 18.88
CA ASN A 94 11.28 -13.77 20.29
C ASN A 94 10.43 -14.87 20.97
N ARG A 95 9.49 -15.49 20.26
CA ARG A 95 8.72 -16.64 20.78
C ARG A 95 9.56 -17.91 20.93
N GLU A 96 10.62 -18.09 20.14
CA GLU A 96 11.58 -19.18 20.32
C GLU A 96 12.47 -19.00 21.56
N VAL A 97 12.56 -17.78 22.13
CA VAL A 97 13.43 -17.46 23.28
C VAL A 97 12.65 -17.32 24.59
N GLU A 98 11.34 -17.04 24.57
CA GLU A 98 10.59 -16.78 25.81
C GLU A 98 9.22 -17.45 25.81
N LEU A 99 9.05 -18.46 26.67
CA LEU A 99 7.75 -18.88 27.18
C LEU A 99 7.27 -17.83 28.20
N ASN A 100 7.02 -16.60 27.74
CA ASN A 100 6.57 -15.52 28.62
C ASN A 100 5.05 -15.35 28.49
N LEU A 101 4.36 -15.70 29.57
CA LEU A 101 2.91 -15.79 29.67
C LEU A 101 2.25 -14.45 29.98
N GLU A 102 2.84 -13.32 29.55
CA GLU A 102 2.41 -11.99 29.98
C GLU A 102 1.92 -11.11 28.82
N ILE A 103 0.58 -10.97 28.83
CA ILE A 103 -0.21 -9.82 28.38
C ILE A 103 -0.20 -9.58 26.87
N GLU A 104 -1.13 -10.27 26.22
CA GLU A 104 -1.75 -9.86 24.96
C GLU A 104 -2.43 -8.50 25.17
N ILE A 105 -1.71 -7.40 24.90
CA ILE A 105 -2.37 -6.14 24.62
C ILE A 105 -2.96 -6.31 23.22
N GLY A 106 -4.21 -6.76 23.18
CA GLY A 106 -5.01 -6.88 21.97
C GLY A 106 -5.07 -5.53 21.27
N TYR A 107 -4.25 -5.36 20.23
CA TYR A 107 -4.61 -4.46 19.17
C TYR A 107 -5.73 -5.17 18.43
N GLU A 108 -6.96 -4.73 18.62
CA GLU A 108 -8.04 -5.08 17.69
C GLU A 108 -7.60 -4.58 16.30
N GLU A 109 -7.06 -5.53 15.53
CA GLU A 109 -6.84 -5.38 14.11
C GLU A 109 -8.25 -5.23 13.53
N PHE A 110 -8.54 -4.11 12.82
CA PHE A 110 -9.83 -3.92 12.16
C PHE A 110 -10.13 -5.16 11.31
N ASP A 111 -11.13 -5.94 11.72
CA ASP A 111 -11.30 -7.34 11.33
C ASP A 111 -12.01 -7.45 9.96
N SER A 112 -12.36 -6.31 9.35
CA SER A 112 -12.81 -6.27 7.96
C SER A 112 -12.65 -4.89 7.31
N GLU A 113 -12.47 -4.87 5.99
CA GLU A 113 -12.51 -3.67 5.12
C GLU A 113 -13.83 -2.88 5.29
N VAL A 114 -14.88 -3.53 5.82
CA VAL A 114 -16.20 -2.96 6.16
C VAL A 114 -16.14 -2.03 7.38
N GLU A 115 -15.30 -2.32 8.38
CA GLU A 115 -15.17 -1.46 9.57
C GLU A 115 -14.45 -0.14 9.26
N VAL A 116 -13.52 -0.15 8.30
CA VAL A 116 -12.83 1.06 7.82
C VAL A 116 -13.80 1.97 7.04
N LEU A 117 -14.78 1.40 6.34
CA LEU A 117 -15.82 2.17 5.63
C LEU A 117 -16.82 2.82 6.59
N ASN A 118 -17.19 2.15 7.68
CA ASN A 118 -18.05 2.72 8.73
C ASN A 118 -17.37 3.89 9.46
N LEU A 119 -16.03 3.94 9.47
CA LEU A 119 -15.27 5.04 10.06
C LEU A 119 -15.58 6.39 9.41
N PHE A 120 -16.01 6.40 8.15
CA PHE A 120 -16.18 7.63 7.38
C PHE A 120 -17.60 8.22 7.41
N GLU A 121 -18.59 7.57 8.03
CA GLU A 121 -19.98 8.09 8.10
C GLU A 121 -20.08 9.48 8.75
N VAL A 122 -19.11 9.82 9.59
CA VAL A 122 -19.02 11.09 10.32
C VAL A 122 -18.43 12.23 9.47
N LEU A 123 -17.90 11.88 8.30
CA LEU A 123 -17.30 12.80 7.35
C LEU A 123 -18.35 13.29 6.36
N THR A 124 -18.12 14.49 5.81
CA THR A 124 -18.86 14.90 4.61
C THR A 124 -18.42 14.06 3.42
N GLU A 125 -19.29 13.89 2.42
CA GLU A 125 -18.97 13.16 1.17
C GLU A 125 -17.63 13.61 0.57
N LYS A 126 -17.35 14.93 0.60
CA LYS A 126 -16.10 15.49 0.09
C LYS A 126 -14.88 15.10 0.94
N GLU A 127 -15.01 15.10 2.26
CA GLU A 127 -13.95 14.68 3.18
C GLU A 127 -13.68 13.18 3.06
N GLU A 128 -14.73 12.36 3.06
CA GLU A 128 -14.65 10.93 2.85
C GLU A 128 -13.99 10.60 1.51
N TYR A 129 -14.42 11.26 0.43
CA TYR A 129 -13.84 11.05 -0.89
C TYR A 129 -12.36 11.40 -0.92
N ILE A 130 -11.95 12.53 -0.32
CA ILE A 130 -10.53 12.91 -0.19
C ILE A 130 -9.75 11.90 0.66
N MET A 131 -10.34 11.41 1.76
CA MET A 131 -9.70 10.41 2.63
C MET A 131 -9.53 9.07 1.90
N LYS A 132 -10.54 8.62 1.13
CA LYS A 132 -10.43 7.43 0.27
C LYS A 132 -9.33 7.62 -0.76
N LEU A 133 -9.31 8.76 -1.45
CA LEU A 133 -8.25 9.05 -2.43
C LEU A 133 -6.84 9.02 -1.82
N ILE A 134 -6.66 9.53 -0.59
CA ILE A 134 -5.34 9.62 0.07
C ILE A 134 -4.93 8.30 0.73
N TYR A 135 -5.84 7.60 1.40
CA TYR A 135 -5.52 6.47 2.28
C TYR A 135 -5.92 5.10 1.70
N ILE A 136 -6.89 5.06 0.78
CA ILE A 136 -7.31 3.83 0.08
C ILE A 136 -6.69 3.79 -1.32
N ASN A 137 -6.72 4.91 -2.05
CA ASN A 137 -6.14 5.03 -3.39
C ASN A 137 -4.71 5.59 -3.38
N TYR A 138 -4.18 5.95 -2.21
CA TYR A 138 -2.78 6.34 -1.98
C TYR A 138 -2.28 7.52 -2.82
N LEU A 139 -3.17 8.42 -3.25
CA LEU A 139 -2.81 9.64 -3.95
C LEU A 139 -2.18 10.65 -2.97
N SER A 140 -1.13 11.34 -3.43
CA SER A 140 -0.60 12.50 -2.72
C SER A 140 -1.60 13.65 -2.74
N ILE A 141 -1.45 14.58 -1.80
CA ILE A 141 -2.26 15.80 -1.74
C ILE A 141 -2.20 16.59 -3.06
N SER A 142 -1.06 16.54 -3.77
CA SER A 142 -0.90 17.17 -5.08
C SER A 142 -1.74 16.46 -6.13
N GLU A 143 -1.64 15.13 -6.21
CA GLU A 143 -2.40 14.34 -7.18
C GLU A 143 -3.91 14.43 -6.96
N VAL A 144 -4.36 14.48 -5.69
CA VAL A 144 -5.79 14.71 -5.38
C VAL A 144 -6.22 16.12 -5.76
N ALA A 145 -5.35 17.12 -5.57
CA ALA A 145 -5.66 18.50 -5.92
C ALA A 145 -5.82 18.65 -7.44
N ASP A 146 -4.89 18.09 -8.20
CA ASP A 146 -4.92 18.09 -9.66
C ASP A 146 -6.13 17.29 -10.18
N TYR A 147 -6.40 16.13 -9.60
CA TYR A 147 -7.55 15.28 -9.92
C TYR A 147 -8.89 15.98 -9.68
N MET A 148 -9.01 16.72 -8.58
CA MET A 148 -10.25 17.42 -8.21
C MET A 148 -10.35 18.83 -8.80
N GLY A 149 -9.33 19.29 -9.54
CA GLY A 149 -9.30 20.64 -10.11
C GLY A 149 -9.28 21.76 -9.06
N VAL A 150 -8.66 21.51 -7.89
CA VAL A 150 -8.59 22.46 -6.76
C VAL A 150 -7.16 22.65 -6.27
N SER A 151 -6.91 23.61 -5.38
CA SER A 151 -5.56 23.81 -4.84
C SER A 151 -5.18 22.74 -3.81
N ARG A 152 -3.87 22.49 -3.67
CA ARG A 152 -3.29 21.62 -2.63
C ARG A 152 -3.74 22.01 -1.23
N GLN A 153 -3.90 23.31 -0.97
CA GLN A 153 -4.35 23.82 0.33
C GLN A 153 -5.79 23.38 0.65
N VAL A 154 -6.67 23.37 -0.36
CA VAL A 154 -8.07 22.91 -0.20
C VAL A 154 -8.11 21.44 0.20
N ILE A 155 -7.32 20.59 -0.48
CA ILE A 155 -7.21 19.16 -0.15
C ILE A 155 -6.63 18.96 1.24
N ASN A 156 -5.55 19.68 1.57
CA ASN A 156 -4.90 19.52 2.87
C ASN A 156 -5.78 19.98 4.04
N GLN A 157 -6.57 21.05 3.85
CA GLN A 157 -7.56 21.50 4.83
C GLN A 157 -8.70 20.48 4.99
N ALA A 158 -9.23 19.92 3.90
CA ALA A 158 -10.26 18.89 3.97
C ALA A 158 -9.77 17.62 4.68
N LYS A 159 -8.57 17.13 4.33
CA LYS A 159 -7.92 16.00 5.01
C LYS A 159 -7.76 16.24 6.51
N ASN A 160 -7.24 17.41 6.90
CA ASN A 160 -7.03 17.74 8.31
C ASN A 160 -8.34 17.83 9.09
N ARG A 161 -9.41 18.39 8.49
CA ARG A 161 -10.75 18.41 9.10
C ARG A 161 -11.30 17.01 9.30
N ALA A 162 -11.17 16.14 8.30
CA ALA A 162 -11.59 14.75 8.40
C ALA A 162 -10.87 14.02 9.55
N ILE A 163 -9.54 14.15 9.62
CA ILE A 163 -8.73 13.57 10.70
C ILE A 163 -9.18 14.09 12.07
N SER A 164 -9.45 15.39 12.21
CA SER A 164 -9.93 15.96 13.47
C SER A 164 -11.29 15.39 13.89
N LYS A 165 -12.22 15.17 12.96
CA LYS A 165 -13.52 14.55 13.23
C LYS A 165 -13.37 13.10 13.70
N LEU A 166 -12.57 12.32 12.99
CA LEU A 166 -12.30 10.92 13.33
C LEU A 166 -11.65 10.81 14.72
N LYS A 167 -10.65 11.65 15.02
CA LYS A 167 -10.01 11.69 16.33
C LYS A 167 -10.98 11.96 17.47
N LYS A 168 -11.95 12.85 17.26
CA LYS A 168 -12.96 13.20 18.27
C LYS A 168 -13.95 12.07 18.57
N ILE A 169 -14.07 11.09 17.69
CA ILE A 169 -15.08 10.03 17.82
C ILE A 169 -14.44 8.73 18.30
N TYR A 170 -13.25 8.42 17.80
CA TYR A 170 -12.61 7.12 18.03
C TYR A 170 -11.36 7.16 18.92
N LEU A 171 -10.91 8.36 19.33
CA LEU A 171 -9.69 8.55 20.14
C LEU A 171 -9.95 9.46 21.36
N THR A 172 -11.19 9.49 21.84
CA THR A 172 -11.63 10.10 23.11
C THR A 172 -11.90 9.02 24.12
#